data_AF-A0A1F3BG51-F1
#
_entry.id   AF-A0A1F3BG51-F1
#
_cell.length_a   1.000
_cell.length_b   1.000
_cell.length_c   1.000
_cell.angle_alpha   90.00
_cell.angle_beta   90.00
_cell.angle_gamma   90.00
#
_symmetry.space_group_name_H-M   'P 1'
#
loop_
_entity.id
_entity.type
_entity.pdbx_description
1 polymer ?
#
loop_
_entity_poly.entity_id
_entity_poly.type
_entity_poly.pdbx_seq_one_letter_code
_entity_poly.pdbx_strand_id
1 'polypeptide(L)'
;MKFDKRIRFAALVDGNGRILEGGMREGVEPIEPLEKTPHLIAKLVSVQKAEDLAEFFGKPEYSILVHEEIMAMIFRAGRRLVLITADRKFALNKVARLRSLVTKK
;
A
#
# COMPACT_ATOMS: atom_id res chain seq x y z
N MET A 1 9.89 -5.66 15.52
CA MET A 1 8.82 -4.84 16.14
C MET A 1 7.60 -4.87 15.22
N LYS A 2 6.44 -5.43 15.63
CA LYS A 2 5.23 -5.48 14.79
C LYS A 2 4.43 -4.19 14.99
N PHE A 3 4.40 -3.29 13.98
CA PHE A 3 3.74 -1.96 14.08
C PHE A 3 2.24 -2.04 14.43
N ASP A 4 1.47 -2.86 13.72
CA ASP A 4 0.07 -3.14 14.02
C ASP A 4 -0.31 -4.54 13.52
N LYS A 5 -1.00 -5.32 14.35
CA LYS A 5 -1.41 -6.70 14.04
C LYS A 5 -2.45 -6.82 12.91
N ARG A 6 -3.04 -5.71 12.48
CA ARG A 6 -3.99 -5.66 11.35
C ARG A 6 -3.34 -5.49 9.98
N ILE A 7 -2.05 -5.15 9.90
CA ILE A 7 -1.33 -5.14 8.61
C ILE A 7 -1.21 -6.58 8.08
N ARG A 8 -1.69 -6.84 6.87
CA ARG A 8 -1.73 -8.17 6.26
C ARG A 8 -0.60 -8.37 5.26
N PHE A 9 -0.28 -7.34 4.50
CA PHE A 9 0.75 -7.34 3.47
C PHE A 9 1.51 -6.01 3.49
N ALA A 10 2.81 -6.07 3.22
CA ALA A 10 3.60 -4.87 2.93
C ALA A 10 4.67 -5.22 1.91
N ALA A 11 4.76 -4.44 0.83
CA ALA A 11 5.79 -4.60 -0.18
C ALA A 11 6.29 -3.27 -0.72
N LEU A 12 7.59 -3.23 -1.02
CA LEU A 12 8.20 -2.21 -1.86
C LEU A 12 8.09 -2.68 -3.30
N VAL A 13 7.49 -1.87 -4.17
CA VAL A 13 7.32 -2.17 -5.59
C VAL A 13 7.96 -1.08 -6.45
N ASP A 14 8.41 -1.46 -7.65
CA ASP A 14 8.85 -0.50 -8.66
C ASP A 14 7.66 0.17 -9.39
N GLY A 15 7.96 1.08 -10.33
CA GLY A 15 6.94 1.79 -11.10
C GLY A 15 6.09 0.89 -12.02
N ASN A 16 6.49 -0.36 -12.24
CA ASN A 16 5.75 -1.34 -13.03
C ASN A 16 4.94 -2.31 -12.17
N GLY A 17 4.97 -2.15 -10.84
CA GLY A 17 4.29 -3.05 -9.90
C GLY A 17 5.06 -4.35 -9.62
N ARG A 18 6.34 -4.45 -9.96
CA ARG A 18 7.15 -5.61 -9.55
C ARG A 18 7.54 -5.47 -8.07
N ILE A 19 7.33 -6.53 -7.29
CA ILE A 19 7.81 -6.60 -5.90
C ILE A 19 9.33 -6.64 -5.89
N LEU A 20 9.93 -5.69 -5.17
CA LEU A 20 11.35 -5.64 -4.89
C LEU A 20 11.65 -6.32 -3.55
N GLU A 21 10.83 -6.02 -2.53
CA GLU A 21 10.96 -6.56 -1.17
C GLU A 21 9.58 -6.62 -0.49
N GLY A 22 9.44 -7.49 0.51
CA GLY A 22 8.25 -7.62 1.35
C GLY A 22 7.42 -8.85 1.05
N GLY A 23 6.17 -8.86 1.53
CA GLY A 23 5.29 -10.00 1.41
C GLY A 23 4.16 -10.01 2.42
N MET A 24 3.49 -11.16 2.50
CA MET A 24 2.43 -11.41 3.45
C MET A 24 2.97 -11.54 4.87
N ARG A 25 2.18 -11.09 5.83
CA ARG A 25 2.41 -11.39 7.23
C ARG A 25 2.25 -12.89 7.46
N GLU A 26 3.20 -13.47 8.19
CA GLU A 26 3.13 -14.85 8.66
C GLU A 26 1.83 -15.13 9.43
N GLY A 27 1.17 -16.23 9.09
CA GLY A 27 -0.09 -16.66 9.70
C GLY A 27 -1.33 -15.87 9.26
N VAL A 28 -1.22 -15.01 8.24
CA VAL A 28 -2.37 -14.29 7.66
C VAL A 28 -2.65 -14.85 6.27
N GLU A 29 -3.87 -15.34 6.08
CA GLU A 29 -4.32 -15.82 4.77
C GLU A 29 -4.52 -14.65 3.79
N PRO A 30 -4.01 -14.76 2.55
CA PRO A 30 -4.33 -13.84 1.47
C PRO A 30 -5.84 -13.76 1.21
N ILE A 31 -6.36 -12.57 0.87
CA ILE A 31 -7.77 -12.45 0.47
C ILE A 31 -7.92 -12.86 -1.00
N GLU A 32 -6.92 -12.50 -1.81
CA GLU A 32 -6.80 -12.94 -3.19
C GLU A 32 -6.00 -14.24 -3.30
N PRO A 33 -6.25 -15.07 -4.32
CA PRO A 33 -5.34 -16.15 -4.70
C PRO A 33 -3.93 -15.61 -4.97
N LEU A 34 -2.89 -16.29 -4.48
CA LEU A 34 -1.49 -15.84 -4.58
C LEU A 34 -1.05 -15.60 -6.03
N GLU A 35 -1.59 -16.35 -6.98
CA GLU A 35 -1.31 -16.21 -8.41
C GLU A 35 -1.83 -14.88 -8.97
N LYS A 36 -2.83 -14.27 -8.30
CA LYS A 36 -3.42 -12.99 -8.68
C LYS A 36 -2.80 -11.79 -7.98
N THR A 37 -1.92 -11.99 -6.99
CA THR A 37 -1.26 -10.89 -6.27
C THR A 37 -0.48 -9.95 -7.21
N PRO A 38 0.29 -10.41 -8.22
CA PRO A 38 0.95 -9.49 -9.16
C PRO A 38 -0.04 -8.62 -9.95
N HIS A 39 -1.19 -9.20 -10.35
CA HIS A 39 -2.24 -8.47 -11.07
C HIS A 39 -2.93 -7.42 -10.19
N LEU A 40 -3.20 -7.78 -8.93
CA LEU A 40 -3.73 -6.84 -7.93
C LEU A 40 -2.76 -5.66 -7.72
N ILE A 41 -1.47 -5.95 -7.56
CA ILE A 41 -0.44 -4.92 -7.41
C ILE A 41 -0.38 -4.00 -8.63
N ALA A 42 -0.36 -4.56 -9.83
CA ALA A 42 -0.36 -3.77 -11.07
C ALA A 42 -1.58 -2.83 -11.15
N LYS A 43 -2.77 -3.31 -10.73
CA LYS A 43 -3.97 -2.47 -10.63
C LYS A 43 -3.84 -1.38 -9.56
N LEU A 44 -3.31 -1.70 -8.38
CA LEU A 44 -3.13 -0.69 -7.32
C LEU A 44 -2.14 0.40 -7.74
N VAL A 45 -1.07 0.03 -8.44
CA VAL A 45 -0.10 0.99 -8.99
C VAL A 45 -0.76 1.85 -10.07
N SER A 46 -1.58 1.29 -10.96
CA SER A 46 -2.26 2.07 -12.00
C SER A 46 -3.36 2.99 -11.46
N VAL A 47 -3.89 2.72 -10.27
CA VAL A 47 -4.79 3.62 -9.54
C VAL A 47 -4.07 4.86 -8.99
N GLN A 48 -2.72 4.96 -9.06
CA GLN A 48 -1.99 6.21 -8.83
C GLN A 48 -2.19 7.28 -9.93
N LYS A 49 -3.42 7.45 -10.42
CA LYS A 49 -3.85 8.65 -11.15
C LYS A 49 -3.92 9.90 -10.26
N ALA A 50 -3.56 9.78 -8.98
CA ALA A 50 -3.44 10.93 -8.08
C ALA A 50 -2.38 11.93 -8.58
N GLU A 51 -1.38 11.48 -9.36
CA GLU A 51 -0.44 12.39 -10.02
C GLU A 51 -1.10 13.21 -11.15
N ASP A 52 -2.07 12.62 -11.87
CA ASP A 52 -2.81 13.33 -12.91
C ASP A 52 -3.64 14.50 -12.32
N LEU A 53 -3.99 14.40 -11.03
CA LEU A 53 -4.74 15.43 -10.31
C LEU A 53 -3.85 16.48 -9.64
N ALA A 54 -2.52 16.35 -9.76
CA ALA A 54 -1.58 17.21 -9.04
C ALA A 54 -1.65 18.67 -9.49
N GLU A 55 -2.08 18.94 -10.73
CA GLU A 55 -2.30 20.30 -11.23
C GLU A 55 -3.43 21.04 -10.50
N PHE A 56 -4.42 20.29 -9.98
CA PHE A 56 -5.56 20.86 -9.26
C PHE A 56 -5.40 20.79 -7.75
N PHE A 57 -4.84 19.69 -7.23
CA PHE A 57 -4.84 19.37 -5.80
C PHE A 57 -3.47 19.45 -5.14
N GLY A 58 -2.43 19.77 -5.92
CA GLY A 58 -1.05 19.70 -5.48
C GLY A 58 -0.52 18.26 -5.45
N LYS A 59 0.77 18.12 -5.12
CA LYS A 59 1.46 16.81 -5.17
C LYS A 59 0.80 15.82 -4.20
N PRO A 60 0.45 14.59 -4.65
CA PRO A 60 -0.20 13.62 -3.79
C PRO A 60 0.77 13.11 -2.72
N GLU A 61 0.29 13.03 -1.47
CA GLU A 61 1.10 12.51 -0.37
C GLU A 61 1.05 10.99 -0.25
N TYR A 62 -0.15 10.41 -0.43
CA TYR A 62 -0.45 8.98 -0.39
C TYR A 62 -1.91 8.73 -0.81
N SER A 63 -2.22 7.47 -1.16
CA SER A 63 -3.60 7.04 -1.45
C SER A 63 -4.06 6.00 -0.44
N ILE A 64 -5.33 6.05 -0.04
CA ILE A 64 -5.99 5.03 0.76
C ILE A 64 -7.24 4.58 0.01
N LEU A 65 -7.34 3.27 -0.23
CA LEU A 65 -8.55 2.62 -0.74
C LEU A 65 -9.17 1.85 0.40
N VAL A 66 -10.44 2.11 0.68
CA VAL A 66 -11.19 1.46 1.77
C VAL A 66 -12.33 0.67 1.15
N HIS A 67 -12.21 -0.65 1.16
CA HIS A 67 -13.25 -1.58 0.72
C HIS A 67 -13.86 -2.28 1.95
N GLU A 68 -14.95 -3.02 1.77
CA GLU A 68 -15.63 -3.73 2.86
C GLU A 68 -14.68 -4.66 3.64
N GLU A 69 -13.86 -5.42 2.92
CA GLU A 69 -12.96 -6.42 3.50
C GLU A 69 -11.59 -5.87 3.92
N ILE A 70 -11.06 -4.90 3.16
CA ILE A 70 -9.65 -4.52 3.26
C ILE A 70 -9.43 -3.02 3.05
N MET A 71 -8.37 -2.51 3.69
CA MET A 71 -7.81 -1.21 3.41
C MET A 71 -6.47 -1.37 2.68
N ALA A 72 -6.32 -0.74 1.53
CA ALA A 72 -5.04 -0.63 0.82
C ALA A 72 -4.49 0.78 0.96
N MET A 73 -3.19 0.90 1.24
CA MET A 73 -2.47 2.15 1.40
C MET A 73 -1.27 2.14 0.45
N ILE A 74 -1.09 3.26 -0.25
CA ILE A 74 -0.05 3.42 -1.25
C ILE A 74 0.76 4.66 -0.88
N PHE A 75 2.03 4.45 -0.56
CA PHE A 75 2.96 5.53 -0.20
C PHE A 75 4.05 5.67 -1.26
N ARG A 76 4.42 6.90 -1.59
CA ARG A 76 5.56 7.19 -2.46
C ARG A 76 6.87 7.13 -1.65
N ALA A 77 7.84 6.37 -2.14
CA ALA A 77 9.19 6.26 -1.57
C ALA A 77 10.24 6.51 -2.67
N GLY A 78 10.43 7.79 -3.03
CA GLY A 78 11.22 8.18 -4.20
C GLY A 78 10.56 7.71 -5.51
N ARG A 79 11.29 6.96 -6.33
CA ARG A 79 10.80 6.35 -7.58
C ARG A 79 10.06 5.02 -7.38
N ARG A 80 9.93 4.56 -6.13
CA ARG A 80 9.28 3.29 -5.76
C ARG A 80 8.01 3.59 -4.99
N LEU A 81 7.18 2.57 -4.85
CA LEU A 81 5.94 2.63 -4.07
C LEU A 81 6.00 1.61 -2.94
N VAL A 82 5.44 1.98 -1.80
CA VAL A 82 5.17 1.04 -0.71
C VAL A 82 3.67 0.75 -0.73
N LEU A 83 3.33 -0.51 -0.96
CA LEU A 83 1.97 -1.02 -0.92
C LEU A 83 1.76 -1.74 0.40
N ILE A 84 0.76 -1.31 1.16
CA ILE A 84 0.40 -1.96 2.42
C ILE A 84 -1.09 -2.26 2.40
N THR A 85 -1.45 -3.49 2.75
CA THR A 85 -2.84 -3.83 3.02
C THR A 85 -3.05 -4.15 4.49
N ALA A 86 -4.22 -3.80 5.00
CA ALA A 86 -4.59 -4.05 6.38
C ALA A 86 -6.08 -4.42 6.48
N ASP A 87 -6.46 -5.08 7.57
CA ASP A 87 -7.88 -5.30 7.87
C ASP A 87 -8.66 -3.97 7.84
N ARG A 88 -9.93 -4.04 7.44
CA ARG A 88 -10.83 -2.87 7.37
C ARG A 88 -10.86 -2.01 8.65
N LYS A 89 -10.63 -2.62 9.80
CA LYS A 89 -10.63 -1.97 11.13
C LYS A 89 -9.28 -1.30 11.46
N PHE A 90 -8.34 -1.20 10.53
CA PHE A 90 -7.11 -0.43 10.74
C PHE A 90 -7.43 1.05 10.93
N ALA A 91 -6.78 1.67 11.92
CA ALA A 91 -7.13 3.02 12.35
C ALA A 91 -6.47 4.07 11.44
N LEU A 92 -7.28 4.95 10.84
CA LEU A 92 -6.81 5.98 9.90
C LEU A 92 -5.80 6.95 10.53
N ASN A 93 -5.93 7.26 11.81
CA ASN A 93 -4.98 8.11 12.54
C ASN A 93 -3.56 7.50 12.64
N LYS A 94 -3.39 6.19 12.38
CA LYS A 94 -2.08 5.54 12.32
C LYS A 94 -1.41 5.63 10.95
N VAL A 95 -2.13 6.05 9.90
CA VAL A 95 -1.62 6.06 8.52
C VAL A 95 -0.45 7.04 8.37
N ALA A 96 -0.55 8.25 8.92
CA ALA A 96 0.54 9.23 8.86
C ALA A 96 1.83 8.71 9.53
N ARG A 97 1.69 8.06 10.70
CA ARG A 97 2.81 7.42 11.37
C ARG A 97 3.39 6.27 10.54
N LEU A 98 2.54 5.43 9.96
CA LEU A 98 2.96 4.33 9.09
C LEU A 98 3.73 4.84 7.88
N ARG A 99 3.23 5.88 7.19
CA ARG A 99 3.95 6.56 6.11
C ARG A 99 5.35 6.95 6.54
N SER A 100 5.48 7.71 7.64
CA SER A 100 6.78 8.17 8.13
C SER A 100 7.77 7.04 8.45
N LEU A 101 7.29 5.85 8.79
CA LEU A 101 8.14 4.69 9.05
C LEU A 101 8.65 4.05 7.77
N VAL A 102 7.85 4.05 6.70
CA VAL A 102 8.16 3.31 5.46
C VAL A 102 8.71 4.19 4.34
N THR A 103 8.58 5.52 4.46
CA THR A 103 9.11 6.48 3.47
C THR A 103 10.35 7.22 3.93
N LYS A 104 10.85 6.95 5.15
CA LYS A 104 12.13 7.52 5.61
C LYS A 104 13.29 6.94 4.80
N LYS A 105 13.84 7.76 3.92
CA LYS A 105 15.20 7.70 3.39
C LYS A 105 15.92 8.97 3.82
#